data_AF-A0A7V8YIQ9-F1
#
_entry.id   AF-A0A7V8YIQ9-F1
#
_cell.length_a   1.000
_cell.length_b   1.000
_cell.length_c   1.000
_cell.angle_alpha   90.00
_cell.angle_beta   90.00
_cell.angle_gamma   90.00
#
_symmetry.space_group_name_H-M   'P 1'
#
loop_
_entity.id
_entity.type
_entity.pdbx_description
1 polymer ?
#
loop_
_entity_poly.entity_id
_entity_poly.type
_entity_poly.pdbx_seq_one_letter_code
_entity_poly.pdbx_strand_id
1 'polypeptide(L)' 'MRVVAGSESLISSAGASLLLDTARVSGLAAGLIAALGPWRRSRAVHDPGKVLLDLAVAVALGGDCL' A
#
# COMPACT_ATOMS: atom_id res chain seq x y z
N MET A 1 -18.76 17.59 -2.76
CA MET A 1 -18.72 16.64 -1.63
C MET A 1 -17.56 17.05 -0.73
N ARG A 2 -17.82 17.63 0.46
CA ARG A 2 -16.76 18.14 1.36
C ARG A 2 -16.48 17.07 2.40
N VAL A 3 -15.35 16.37 2.28
CA VAL A 3 -14.92 15.37 3.25
C VAL A 3 -14.30 16.11 4.43
N VAL A 4 -14.99 16.14 5.57
CA VAL A 4 -14.40 16.58 6.83
C VAL A 4 -13.70 15.36 7.42
N ALA A 5 -12.36 15.34 7.37
CA ALA A 5 -11.59 14.26 7.99
C ALA A 5 -11.59 14.44 9.51
N GLY A 6 -12.03 13.41 10.24
CA GLY A 6 -11.88 13.36 11.70
C GLY A 6 -10.41 13.16 12.10
N SER A 7 -10.07 13.46 13.36
CA SER A 7 -8.70 13.28 13.89
C SER A 7 -8.20 11.83 13.74
N GLU A 8 -9.05 10.83 13.96
CA GLU A 8 -8.70 9.42 13.69
C GLU A 8 -8.39 9.16 12.21
N SER A 9 -9.14 9.75 11.28
CA SER A 9 -8.89 9.63 9.84
C SER A 9 -7.55 10.28 9.44
N LEU A 10 -7.17 11.37 10.11
CA LEU A 10 -5.87 12.03 9.92
C LEU A 10 -4.72 11.21 10.51
N ILE A 11 -4.93 10.55 11.65
CA ILE A 11 -3.92 9.63 12.24
C ILE A 11 -3.75 8.41 11.35
N SER A 12 -4.84 7.85 10.84
CA SER A 12 -4.81 6.72 9.89
C SER A 12 -4.11 7.11 8.58
N SER A 13 -4.34 8.32 8.05
CA SER A 13 -3.66 8.79 6.84
C SER A 13 -2.18 9.10 7.06
N ALA A 14 -1.82 9.66 8.21
CA ALA A 14 -0.42 9.86 8.59
C ALA A 14 0.30 8.52 8.81
N GLY A 15 -0.36 7.55 9.43
CA GLY A 15 0.12 6.18 9.60
C GLY A 15 0.37 5.49 8.26
N ALA A 16 -0.58 5.59 7.33
CA ALA A 16 -0.44 5.07 5.97
C ALA A 16 0.78 5.68 5.25
N SER A 17 0.93 7.00 5.35
CA SER A 17 2.05 7.72 4.73
C SER A 17 3.39 7.29 5.31
N LEU A 18 3.47 7.12 6.64
CA LEU A 18 4.69 6.69 7.32
C LEU A 18 5.07 5.24 6.97
N LEU A 19 4.10 4.35 6.87
CA LEU A 19 4.33 2.96 6.45
C LEU A 19 4.80 2.88 4.99
N LEU A 20 4.17 3.64 4.10
CA LEU A 20 4.59 3.72 2.70
C LEU A 20 5.99 4.31 2.57
N ASP A 21 6.33 5.32 3.37
CA ASP A 21 7.67 5.91 3.36
C ASP A 21 8.72 4.92 3.88
N THR A 22 8.41 4.21 4.96
CA THR A 22 9.25 3.13 5.48
C THR A 22 9.47 2.03 4.42
N ALA A 23 8.41 1.64 3.71
CA ALA A 23 8.50 0.65 2.63
C ALA A 23 9.35 1.15 1.44
N ARG A 24 9.36 2.46 1.19
CA ARG A 24 10.25 3.06 0.18
C ARG A 24 11.71 3.08 0.65
N VAL A 25 11.99 3.61 1.84
CA VAL A 25 13.36 3.76 2.36
C VAL A 25 14.02 2.40 2.63
N SER A 26 13.24 1.40 3.05
CA SER A 26 13.74 0.01 3.20
C SER A 26 13.96 -0.73 1.88
N GLY A 27 13.51 -0.17 0.74
CA GLY A 27 13.53 -0.84 -0.56
C GLY A 27 12.47 -1.93 -0.74
N LEU A 28 11.62 -2.17 0.27
CA LEU A 28 10.56 -3.18 0.22
C LEU A 28 9.61 -2.98 -0.96
N ALA A 29 9.21 -1.73 -1.23
CA ALA A 29 8.32 -1.40 -2.34
C ALA A 29 8.92 -1.79 -3.70
N ALA A 30 10.19 -1.42 -3.93
CA ALA A 30 10.89 -1.77 -5.17
C ALA A 30 11.15 -3.28 -5.28
N GLY A 31 11.50 -3.93 -4.16
CA GLY A 31 11.71 -5.38 -4.08
C GLY A 31 10.47 -6.17 -4.45
N LEU A 32 9.29 -5.78 -3.95
CA LEU A 32 8.01 -6.43 -4.29
C LEU A 32 7.67 -6.28 -5.77
N ILE A 33 7.80 -5.08 -6.33
CA ILE A 33 7.55 -4.82 -7.77
C ILE A 33 8.48 -5.69 -8.62
N ALA A 34 9.77 -5.74 -8.29
CA ALA A 34 10.74 -6.52 -9.03
C ALA A 34 10.47 -8.03 -8.93
N ALA A 35 10.19 -8.54 -7.72
CA ALA A 35 9.93 -9.96 -7.49
C ALA A 35 8.65 -10.45 -8.17
N LEU A 36 7.63 -9.59 -8.27
CA LEU A 36 6.31 -9.94 -8.82
C LEU A 36 6.16 -9.54 -10.30
N GLY A 37 7.09 -8.78 -10.85
CA GLY A 37 7.14 -8.44 -12.27
C GLY A 37 6.96 -9.64 -13.22
N PRO A 38 7.62 -10.79 -13.00
CA PRO A 38 7.44 -12.00 -13.81
C PRO A 38 6.03 -12.59 -13.77
N TRP A 39 5.27 -12.31 -12.71
CA TRP A 39 3.91 -12.81 -12.49
C TRP A 39 2.84 -11.90 -13.11
N ARG A 40 3.26 -10.75 -13.66
CA ARG A 40 2.35 -9.79 -14.27
C ARG A 40 1.76 -10.38 -15.56
N ARG A 41 0.47 -10.70 -15.53
CA ARG A 41 -0.26 -11.13 -16.72
C ARG A 41 -0.24 -10.04 -17.78
N SER A 42 -0.23 -10.42 -19.06
CA SER A 42 -0.18 -9.48 -20.20
C SER A 42 -1.31 -8.43 -20.21
N ARG A 43 -2.47 -8.73 -19.59
CA ARG A 43 -3.61 -7.79 -19.46
C ARG A 43 -3.77 -7.21 -18.05
N ALA A 44 -2.78 -7.37 -17.17
CA ALA A 44 -2.85 -6.84 -15.82
C ALA A 44 -2.76 -5.30 -15.88
N VAL A 45 -3.83 -4.63 -15.44
CA VAL A 45 -3.90 -3.16 -15.35
C VAL A 45 -3.12 -2.66 -14.13
N HIS A 46 -3.12 -3.43 -13.05
CA HIS A 46 -2.44 -3.10 -11.79
C HIS A 46 -1.11 -3.85 -11.69
N ASP A 47 -0.10 -3.17 -11.13
CA ASP A 47 1.15 -3.81 -10.79
C ASP A 47 0.95 -4.69 -9.54
N PRO A 48 1.27 -6.01 -9.60
CA PRO A 48 1.03 -6.92 -8.49
C PRO A 48 1.85 -6.59 -7.24
N GLY A 49 3.05 -6.02 -7.40
CA GLY A 49 3.88 -5.58 -6.27
C GLY A 49 3.29 -4.37 -5.56
N LYS A 50 2.74 -3.43 -6.34
CA LYS A 50 1.99 -2.30 -5.76
C LYS A 50 0.73 -2.77 -5.02
N VAL A 51 -0.06 -3.69 -5.61
CA VAL A 51 -1.28 -4.21 -4.99
C VAL A 51 -0.98 -4.91 -3.67
N LEU A 52 0.07 -5.74 -3.61
CA LEU A 52 0.46 -6.41 -2.36
C LEU A 52 1.01 -5.42 -1.31
N LEU A 53 1.73 -4.39 -1.74
CA LEU A 53 2.16 -3.32 -0.82
C LEU A 53 0.96 -2.57 -0.24
N ASP A 54 -0.01 -2.19 -1.08
CA ASP A 54 -1.22 -1.49 -0.65
C ASP A 54 -2.04 -2.35 0.33
N LEU A 55 -2.12 -3.67 0.09
CA LEU A 55 -2.77 -4.63 0.99
C LEU A 55 -2.04 -4.72 2.34
N ALA A 56 -0.71 -4.83 2.34
CA ALA A 56 0.08 -4.87 3.57
C ALA A 56 -0.08 -3.60 4.41
N VAL A 57 -0.16 -2.43 3.77
CA VAL A 57 -0.45 -1.15 4.43
C VAL A 57 -1.86 -1.15 5.02
N ALA A 58 -2.86 -1.65 4.28
CA ALA A 58 -4.23 -1.77 4.80
C ALA A 58 -4.29 -2.67 6.05
N VAL A 59 -3.63 -3.84 6.03
CA VAL A 59 -3.53 -4.74 7.19
C VAL A 59 -2.85 -4.09 8.38
N ALA A 60 -1.72 -3.42 8.14
CA ALA A 60 -0.97 -2.76 9.22
C ALA A 60 -1.75 -1.63 9.89
N LEU A 61 -2.73 -1.03 9.20
CA LEU A 61 -3.64 -0.03 9.75
C LEU A 61 -4.89 -0.64 10.40
N GLY A 62 -5.01 -1.98 10.43
CA GLY A 62 -6.12 -2.72 11.04
C GLY A 62 -7.23 -3.15 10.07
N GLY A 63 -6.99 -3.10 8.76
CA GLY A 63 -7.93 -3.63 7.76
C GLY A 63 -7.83 -5.14 7.61
N ASP A 64 -8.97 -5.83 7.52
CA ASP A 64 -9.02 -7.25 7.16
C ASP A 64 -9.11 -7.44 5.64
N CYS A 65 -8.53 -8.54 5.16
CA CYS A 65 -8.35 -8.84 3.73
C CYS A 65 -9.27 -9.96 3.20
N LEU A 66 -10.39 -10.24 3.89
CA LEU A 66 -11.27 -11.38 3.63
C LEU A 66 -12.69 -10.94 3.26
#